data_AF-A0A2H5YEB3-F1
#
_entry.id   AF-A0A2H5YEB3-F1
#
_cell.length_a   1.000
_cell.length_b   1.000
_cell.length_c   1.000
_cell.angle_alpha   90.00
_cell.angle_beta   90.00
_cell.angle_gamma   90.00
#
_symmetry.space_group_name_H-M   'P 1'
#
loop_
_entity.id
_entity.type
_entity.pdbx_description
1 polymer ?
#
loop_
_entity_poly.entity_id
_entity_poly.type
_entity_poly.pdbx_seq_one_letter_code
_entity_poly.pdbx_strand_id
1 'polypeptide(L)' 'MLATNAGKVLTHKELLQQVWGPEYGEEAEYLRTFIKQLRRKLEPDPSRPRYILTQPGVGYRFRPPAEI' A
#
# COMPACT_ATOMS: atom_id res chain seq x y z
N MET A 1 -4.80 5.20 -7.12
CA MET A 1 -5.31 4.88 -5.77
C MET A 1 -4.32 5.21 -4.66
N LEU A 2 -3.11 4.64 -4.62
CA LEU A 2 -2.09 5.04 -3.63
C LEU A 2 -1.55 6.46 -3.87
N ALA A 3 -1.20 6.80 -5.12
CA ALA A 3 -0.77 8.15 -5.48
C ALA A 3 -1.87 9.20 -5.31
N THR A 4 -3.12 8.85 -5.62
CA THR A 4 -4.28 9.75 -5.48
C THR A 4 -4.76 9.94 -4.03
N ASN A 5 -4.39 9.04 -3.11
CA ASN A 5 -4.64 9.16 -1.67
C ASN A 5 -3.33 9.39 -0.89
N ALA A 6 -2.35 10.03 -1.52
CA ALA A 6 -1.08 10.35 -0.91
C ALA A 6 -1.27 10.99 0.47
N GLY A 7 -0.60 10.45 1.48
CA GLY A 7 -0.65 10.94 2.85
C GLY A 7 -1.76 10.36 3.72
N LYS A 8 -2.76 9.64 3.20
CA LYS A 8 -3.80 8.96 4.00
C LYS A 8 -3.41 7.51 4.29
N VAL A 9 -3.82 7.00 5.45
CA VAL A 9 -3.74 5.56 5.75
C VAL A 9 -4.95 4.90 5.09
N LEU A 10 -4.70 3.91 4.24
CA LEU A 10 -5.75 3.06 3.67
C LEU A 10 -5.68 1.71 4.37
N THR A 11 -6.84 1.24 4.85
CA THR A 11 -6.95 -0.06 5.50
C THR A 11 -6.75 -1.20 4.51
N HIS A 12 -6.50 -2.41 5.04
CA HIS A 12 -6.36 -3.61 4.21
C HIS A 12 -7.60 -3.84 3.33
N LYS A 13 -8.79 -3.72 3.93
CA LYS A 13 -10.08 -3.88 3.24
C LYS A 13 -10.27 -2.82 2.15
N GLU A 14 -10.03 -1.55 2.45
CA GLU A 14 -10.18 -0.48 1.44
C GLU A 14 -9.23 -0.66 0.26
N LEU A 15 -7.98 -1.06 0.50
CA LEU A 15 -7.02 -1.33 -0.57
C LEU A 15 -7.44 -2.52 -1.43
N LEU A 16 -7.92 -3.59 -0.82
CA LEU A 16 -8.42 -4.77 -1.52
C LEU A 16 -9.65 -4.41 -2.39
N GLN A 17 -10.63 -3.73 -1.79
CA GLN A 17 -11.85 -3.36 -2.49
C GLN A 17 -11.61 -2.41 -3.66
N GLN A 18 -10.66 -1.50 -3.51
CA GLN A 18 -10.31 -0.54 -4.56
C GLN A 18 -9.59 -1.21 -5.74
N VAL A 19 -8.73 -2.20 -5.51
CA VAL A 19 -7.95 -2.83 -6.59
C VAL A 19 -8.69 -4.00 -7.24
N TRP A 20 -9.42 -4.81 -6.46
CA TRP A 20 -10.06 -6.04 -6.93
C TRP A 20 -11.59 -6.02 -6.91
N GLY A 21 -12.22 -5.02 -6.27
CA GLY A 21 -13.67 -4.88 -6.21
C GLY A 21 -14.28 -5.20 -4.84
N PRO A 22 -15.56 -4.84 -4.62
CA PRO A 22 -16.19 -4.80 -3.29
C PRO A 22 -16.29 -6.15 -2.58
N GLU A 23 -16.22 -7.26 -3.34
CA GLU A 23 -16.29 -8.63 -2.80
C GLU A 23 -15.02 -9.07 -2.06
N TYR A 24 -13.91 -8.34 -2.23
CA TYR A 24 -12.65 -8.61 -1.56
C TYR A 24 -12.55 -7.85 -0.24
N GLY A 25 -11.98 -8.44 0.81
CA GLY A 25 -11.85 -7.77 2.10
C GLY A 25 -11.15 -8.55 3.21
N GLU A 26 -11.09 -9.87 3.11
CA GLU A 26 -10.45 -10.74 4.12
C GLU A 26 -9.11 -11.31 3.63
N GLU A 27 -8.81 -11.12 2.34
CA GLU A 27 -7.66 -11.65 1.61
C GLU A 27 -6.35 -10.89 1.89
N ALA A 28 -5.99 -10.70 3.16
CA ALA A 28 -4.83 -9.92 3.57
C ALA A 28 -3.50 -10.42 2.97
N GLU A 29 -3.39 -11.72 2.66
CA GLU A 29 -2.21 -12.31 2.01
C GLU A 29 -1.99 -11.83 0.57
N TYR A 30 -3.07 -11.62 -0.18
CA TYR A 30 -2.99 -11.09 -1.54
C TYR A 30 -2.49 -9.65 -1.52
N LEU A 31 -3.02 -8.84 -0.59
CA LEU A 31 -2.55 -7.48 -0.40
C LEU A 31 -1.07 -7.44 0.01
N ARG A 32 -0.63 -8.29 0.94
CA ARG A 32 0.79 -8.38 1.34
C ARG A 32 1.70 -8.70 0.15
N THR A 33 1.31 -9.66 -0.67
CA THR A 33 2.06 -10.06 -1.87
C THR A 33 2.13 -8.91 -2.87
N PHE A 34 1.01 -8.23 -3.11
CA PHE A 34 0.96 -7.08 -4.00
C PHE A 34 1.82 -5.90 -3.51
N ILE A 35 1.74 -5.56 -2.22
CA ILE A 35 2.58 -4.53 -1.61
C ILE A 35 4.07 -4.87 -1.72
N LYS A 36 4.43 -6.15 -1.52
CA LYS A 36 5.82 -6.61 -1.71
C LYS A 36 6.28 -6.39 -3.15
N GLN A 37 5.45 -6.69 -4.15
CA GLN A 37 5.77 -6.43 -5.55
C GLN A 37 5.88 -4.93 -5.86
N LEU A 38 4.97 -4.11 -5.34
CA LEU A 38 5.02 -2.66 -5.49
C LEU A 38 6.30 -2.07 -4.89
N ARG A 39 6.68 -2.50 -3.69
CA ARG A 39 7.92 -2.04 -3.04
C ARG A 39 9.15 -2.39 -3.88
N ARG A 40 9.19 -3.57 -4.51
CA ARG A 40 10.30 -3.95 -5.40
C ARG A 40 10.41 -3.06 -6.65
N LYS A 41 9.31 -2.43 -7.08
CA LYS A 41 9.28 -1.56 -8.26
C LYS A 41 9.49 -0.09 -7.92
N LEU A 42 9.02 0.34 -6.76
CA LEU A 42 8.97 1.76 -6.39
C LEU A 42 10.02 2.16 -5.36
N GLU A 43 10.40 1.26 -4.45
CA GLU A 43 11.35 1.59 -3.39
C GLU A 43 12.79 1.40 -3.91
N PRO A 44 13.71 2.33 -3.59
CA PRO A 44 15.14 2.12 -3.83
C PRO A 44 15.68 0.91 -3.05
N ASP A 45 15.18 0.69 -1.84
CA ASP A 45 15.46 -0.47 -1.01
C ASP A 45 14.14 -1.04 -0.46
N PRO A 46 13.65 -2.18 -0.98
CA PRO A 46 12.39 -2.79 -0.54
C PRO A 46 12.39 -3.23 0.93
N SER A 47 13.57 -3.45 1.54
CA SER A 47 13.71 -3.80 2.95
C SER A 47 13.59 -2.58 3.87
N ARG A 48 13.78 -1.37 3.32
CA ARG A 48 13.69 -0.08 4.02
C ARG A 48 12.72 0.85 3.29
N PRO A 49 11.41 0.53 3.26
CA PRO A 49 10.44 1.25 2.45
C PRO A 49 10.30 2.71 2.92
N ARG A 50 10.36 3.64 1.95
CA ARG A 50 10.23 5.09 2.14
C ARG A 50 8.89 5.60 1.60
N TYR A 51 8.32 4.94 0.61
CA TYR A 51 7.10 5.37 -0.07
C TYR A 51 5.85 4.62 0.38
N ILE A 52 5.92 3.30 0.57
CA ILE A 52 4.78 2.51 1.03
C ILE A 52 5.03 2.06 2.46
N LEU A 53 4.50 2.81 3.42
CA LEU A 53 4.73 2.57 4.85
C LEU A 53 3.66 1.64 5.42
N THR A 54 4.10 0.61 6.16
CA THR A 54 3.19 -0.26 6.90
C THR A 54 2.72 0.45 8.17
N GLN A 55 1.40 0.43 8.41
CA GLN A 55 0.79 0.78 9.69
C GLN A 55 0.25 -0.50 10.34
N PRO A 56 0.95 -1.05 11.35
CA PRO A 56 0.54 -2.30 12.01
C PRO A 56 -0.91 -2.26 12.49
N GLY A 57 -1.67 -3.32 12.22
CA GLY A 57 -3.08 -3.43 12.60
C GLY A 57 -4.05 -2.55 11.78
N VAL A 58 -3.57 -1.68 10.90
CA VAL A 58 -4.42 -0.76 10.12
C VAL A 58 -4.32 -1.03 8.63
N GLY A 59 -3.14 -0.85 8.03
CA GLY A 59 -2.99 -0.88 6.58
C GLY A 59 -1.70 -0.24 6.10
N TYR A 60 -1.79 0.50 4.99
CA TYR A 60 -0.63 1.10 4.34
C TYR A 60 -0.85 2.59 4.08
N ARG A 61 0.23 3.35 4.17
CA ARG A 61 0.26 4.77 3.84
C ARG A 61 1.22 5.00 2.69
N PHE A 62 0.76 5.68 1.65
CA PHE A 62 1.62 6.15 0.59
C PHE A 62 2.20 7.53 0.94
N ARG A 63 3.52 7.64 0.92
CA ARG A 63 4.28 8.88 1.00
C ARG A 63 4.96 9.07 -0.36
N PRO A 64 4.50 10.01 -1.21
CA PRO A 64 5.21 10.30 -2.44
C PRO A 64 6.64 10.79 -2.12
N PRO A 65 7.62 10.56 -3.02
CA PRO A 65 8.87 11.30 -2.95
C PRO A 65 8.56 12.79 -2.90
N ALA A 66 9.17 13.52 -1.98
CA ALA A 66 9.05 14.98 -1.96
C ALA A 66 9.62 15.50 -3.28
N GLU A 67 8.80 16.14 -4.09
CA GLU A 67 9.30 17.00 -5.17
C GLU A 67 10.03 18.17 -4.50
N ILE A 68 11.32 18.29 -4.79
CA ILE A 68 12.15 19.44 -4.42
C ILE A 68 11.92 20.52 -5.48
#